data_AF-A0A382FHE9-F1
#
_entry.id   AF-A0A382FHE9-F1
#
_cell.length_a   1.000
_cell.length_b   1.000
_cell.length_c   1.000
_cell.angle_alpha   90.00
_cell.angle_beta   90.00
_cell.angle_gamma   90.00
#
_symmetry.space_group_name_H-M   'P 1'
#
loop_
_entity.id
_entity.type
_entity.pdbx_description
1 polymer ?
#
loop_
_entity_poly.entity_id
_entity_poly.type
_entity_poly.pdbx_seq_one_letter_code
_entity_poly.pdbx_strand_id
1 'polypeptide(L)'
;MTQSSKKETDFSRMSRNIMSRRTFLRGGASLGTTVLVTKAASVSNAAVQKSTLHTFSFEPVLANTEDTVSLPNDFSWHVVIRWGDPLWSSGTEFDPNT
;
A
#
# COMPACT_ATOMS: atom_id res chain seq x y z
N MET A 1 -33.59 0.44 -12.17
CA MET A 1 -32.51 0.35 -11.17
C MET A 1 -31.51 -0.69 -11.67
N THR A 2 -30.59 -0.29 -12.55
CA THR A 2 -29.66 -1.21 -13.23
C THR A 2 -28.51 -1.57 -12.29
N GLN A 3 -28.41 -2.85 -11.90
CA GLN A 3 -27.25 -3.36 -11.18
C GLN A 3 -26.03 -3.37 -12.12
N SER A 4 -25.03 -2.57 -11.78
CA SER A 4 -23.71 -2.59 -12.41
C SER A 4 -22.95 -3.84 -11.94
N SER A 5 -22.78 -4.80 -12.85
CA SER A 5 -21.90 -5.96 -12.66
C SER A 5 -20.46 -5.49 -12.57
N LYS A 6 -19.99 -5.28 -11.34
CA LYS A 6 -18.61 -4.87 -11.07
C LYS A 6 -17.70 -6.09 -11.21
N LYS A 7 -16.95 -6.19 -12.30
CA LYS A 7 -15.88 -7.20 -12.46
C LYS A 7 -14.98 -7.14 -11.23
N GLU A 8 -14.89 -8.23 -10.48
CA GLU A 8 -14.03 -8.28 -9.30
C GLU A 8 -12.57 -8.26 -9.76
N THR A 9 -11.87 -7.17 -9.43
CA THR A 9 -10.42 -7.09 -9.60
C THR A 9 -9.72 -7.66 -8.38
N ASP A 10 -8.51 -8.19 -8.53
CA ASP A 10 -7.71 -8.70 -7.40
C ASP A 10 -7.48 -7.63 -6.32
N PHE A 11 -7.36 -6.37 -6.72
CA PHE A 11 -7.32 -5.23 -5.82
C PHE A 11 -8.60 -5.09 -4.97
N SER A 12 -9.78 -5.32 -5.57
CA SER A 12 -11.07 -5.29 -4.86
C SER A 12 -11.21 -6.46 -3.87
N ARG A 13 -10.58 -7.59 -4.17
CA ARG A 13 -10.50 -8.73 -3.24
C ARG A 13 -9.58 -8.42 -2.05
N MET A 14 -8.43 -7.80 -2.31
CA MET A 14 -7.46 -7.43 -1.28
C MET A 14 -8.01 -6.35 -0.33
N SER A 15 -8.66 -5.31 -0.87
CA SER A 15 -9.23 -4.22 -0.05
C SER A 15 -10.34 -4.70 0.89
N ARG A 16 -11.19 -5.63 0.45
CA ARG A 16 -12.24 -6.23 1.30
C ARG A 16 -11.66 -7.01 2.48
N ASN A 17 -10.57 -7.75 2.29
CA ASN A 17 -9.89 -8.47 3.36
C ASN A 17 -9.30 -7.52 4.42
N ILE A 18 -8.75 -6.38 4.00
CA ILE A 18 -8.20 -5.36 4.91
C ILE A 18 -9.32 -4.65 5.69
N MET A 19 -10.44 -4.32 5.03
CA MET A 19 -11.55 -3.62 5.67
C MET A 19 -12.28 -4.48 6.72
N SER A 20 -12.41 -5.80 6.48
CA SER A 20 -13.05 -6.75 7.41
C SER A 20 -12.45 -6.70 8.83
N ARG A 21 -11.11 -6.61 8.94
CA ARG A 21 -10.40 -6.55 10.22
C ARG A 21 -10.68 -5.26 11.00
N ARG A 22 -10.77 -4.12 10.32
CA ARG A 22 -11.08 -2.82 10.95
C ARG A 22 -12.51 -2.79 11.46
N THR A 23 -13.45 -3.36 10.72
CA THR A 23 -14.84 -3.49 11.16
C THR A 23 -14.96 -4.46 12.33
N PHE A 24 -14.22 -5.57 12.32
CA PHE A 24 -14.16 -6.51 13.45
C PHE A 24 -13.57 -5.87 14.72
N LEU A 25 -12.44 -5.16 14.61
CA LEU A 25 -11.82 -4.46 15.74
C LEU A 25 -12.69 -3.30 16.27
N ARG A 26 -13.38 -2.58 15.38
CA ARG A 26 -14.37 -1.57 15.78
C ARG A 26 -15.60 -2.20 16.44
N GLY A 27 -16.04 -3.35 15.95
CA GLY A 27 -17.15 -4.11 16.51
C GLY A 27 -16.85 -4.69 17.90
N GLY A 28 -15.59 -5.03 18.20
CA GLY A 28 -15.16 -5.51 19.52
C GLY A 28 -14.91 -4.40 20.55
N ALA A 29 -14.68 -3.16 20.12
CA ALA A 29 -14.37 -2.04 21.01
C ALA A 29 -15.58 -1.54 21.84
N SER A 30 -16.82 -1.94 21.50
CA SER A 30 -18.04 -1.53 22.21
C SER A 30 -18.27 -2.26 23.54
N LEU A 31 -17.41 -3.21 23.93
CA LEU A 31 -17.61 -4.06 25.13
C LEU A 31 -16.65 -3.78 26.31
N GLY A 32 -15.85 -2.70 26.32
CA GLY A 32 -14.64 -2.68 27.18
C GLY A 32 -14.22 -1.38 27.88
N THR A 33 -15.12 -0.44 28.19
CA THR A 33 -14.72 0.84 28.82
C THR A 33 -14.12 0.72 30.23
N THR A 34 -14.24 -0.42 30.93
CA THR A 34 -13.76 -0.56 32.31
C THR A 34 -12.38 -1.24 32.47
N VAL A 35 -11.77 -1.79 31.41
CA VAL A 35 -10.49 -2.55 31.49
C VAL A 35 -9.26 -1.76 31.02
N LEU A 36 -9.43 -0.48 30.67
CA LEU A 36 -8.35 0.36 30.11
C LEU A 36 -7.34 0.85 31.15
N VAL A 37 -7.73 1.02 32.42
CA VAL A 37 -6.85 1.64 33.43
C VAL A 37 -5.76 0.68 33.93
N THR A 38 -6.04 -0.62 34.06
CA THR A 38 -5.08 -1.58 34.64
C THR A 38 -3.99 -2.03 33.64
N LYS A 39 -4.18 -1.83 32.33
CA LYS A 39 -3.24 -2.28 31.29
C LYS A 39 -2.26 -1.22 30.77
N ALA A 40 -2.27 0.00 31.29
CA ALA A 40 -1.30 1.02 30.90
C ALA A 40 0.14 0.71 31.39
N ALA A 41 0.28 -0.08 32.47
CA ALA A 41 1.58 -0.37 33.08
C ALA A 41 2.35 -1.57 32.47
N SER A 42 1.74 -2.34 31.55
CA SER A 42 2.33 -3.56 30.98
C SER A 42 2.49 -3.54 29.45
N VAL A 43 2.23 -2.40 28.80
CA VAL A 43 2.34 -2.25 27.34
C VAL A 43 3.72 -1.79 26.83
N SER A 44 4.72 -1.66 27.70
CA SER A 44 6.10 -1.32 27.30
C SER A 44 6.79 -2.39 26.44
N ASN A 45 6.20 -3.58 26.30
CA ASN A 45 6.69 -4.64 25.41
C ASN A 45 5.61 -5.14 24.45
N ALA A 46 4.81 -4.23 23.88
CA ALA A 46 4.10 -4.55 22.64
C ALA A 46 5.16 -4.76 21.55
N ALA A 47 5.72 -5.97 21.51
CA ALA A 47 6.45 -6.48 20.38
C ALA A 47 5.63 -6.12 19.15
N VAL A 48 6.18 -5.25 18.31
CA VAL A 48 5.70 -5.04 16.97
C VAL A 48 5.75 -6.43 16.36
N GLN A 49 4.63 -7.15 16.38
CA GLN A 49 4.50 -8.39 15.66
C GLN A 49 4.66 -7.98 14.21
N LYS A 50 5.89 -8.17 13.71
CA LYS A 50 6.24 -8.13 12.30
C LYS A 50 5.25 -9.08 11.68
N SER A 51 4.16 -8.55 11.13
CA SER A 51 3.15 -9.35 10.48
C SER A 51 3.83 -9.89 9.23
N THR A 52 4.43 -11.08 9.35
CA THR A 52 4.89 -11.92 8.25
C THR A 52 3.67 -12.45 7.48
N LEU A 53 2.73 -11.56 7.17
CA LEU A 53 1.75 -11.76 6.13
C LEU A 53 2.47 -11.43 4.84
N HIS A 54 3.38 -12.32 4.42
CA HIS A 54 3.98 -12.30 3.09
C HIS A 54 2.85 -12.55 2.08
N THR A 55 2.07 -11.50 1.82
CA THR A 55 1.03 -11.47 0.78
C THR A 55 1.70 -11.46 -0.60
N PHE A 56 3.01 -11.20 -0.65
CA PHE A 56 3.82 -11.09 -1.85
C PHE A 56 5.04 -12.00 -1.76
N SER A 57 5.44 -12.55 -2.91
CA SER A 57 6.57 -13.49 -3.05
C SER A 57 7.94 -12.83 -3.15
N PHE A 58 8.07 -11.55 -2.78
CA PHE A 58 9.32 -10.80 -2.83
C PHE A 58 9.68 -10.26 -1.44
N GLU A 59 10.98 -9.99 -1.22
CA GLU A 59 11.46 -9.39 0.02
C GLU A 59 11.02 -7.91 0.12
N PRO A 60 10.44 -7.47 1.25
CA PRO A 60 10.04 -6.08 1.42
C PRO A 60 11.20 -5.11 1.24
N VAL A 61 10.99 -4.06 0.43
CA VAL A 61 11.96 -2.98 0.23
C VAL A 61 11.90 -2.01 1.41
N LEU A 62 13.06 -1.63 1.96
CA LEU A 62 13.15 -0.67 3.05
C LEU A 62 12.92 0.77 2.56
N ALA A 63 12.35 1.61 3.44
CA ALA A 63 12.22 3.04 3.17
C ALA A 63 13.61 3.70 3.13
N ASN A 64 13.82 4.60 2.18
CA ASN A 64 15.04 5.38 2.02
C ASN A 64 14.71 6.78 1.46
N THR A 65 15.74 7.61 1.31
CA THR A 65 15.65 8.99 0.81
C THR A 65 16.40 9.18 -0.50
N GLU A 66 16.70 8.10 -1.21
CA GLU A 66 17.45 8.14 -2.46
C GLU A 66 16.54 8.63 -3.59
N ASP A 67 17.05 9.50 -4.46
CA ASP A 67 16.33 9.97 -5.65
C ASP A 67 16.44 8.95 -6.80
N THR A 68 16.03 7.72 -6.54
CA THR A 68 16.08 6.60 -7.48
C THR A 68 15.00 5.56 -7.18
N VAL A 69 14.79 4.63 -8.10
CA VAL A 69 13.81 3.55 -7.97
C VAL A 69 14.44 2.38 -7.21
N SER A 70 13.93 2.09 -6.00
CA SER A 70 14.32 0.94 -5.20
C SER A 70 13.41 -0.27 -5.47
N LEU A 71 14.01 -1.42 -5.78
CA LEU A 71 13.29 -2.65 -6.15
C LEU A 71 13.74 -3.85 -5.30
N PRO A 72 12.90 -4.90 -5.18
CA PRO A 72 13.34 -6.19 -4.65
C PRO A 72 14.35 -6.88 -5.58
N ASN A 73 15.06 -7.88 -5.04
CA ASN A 73 15.95 -8.74 -5.84
C ASN A 73 15.20 -9.37 -7.03
N ASP A 74 15.89 -9.50 -8.16
CA ASP A 74 15.38 -10.06 -9.43
C ASP A 74 14.29 -9.23 -10.14
N PHE A 75 14.14 -7.94 -9.80
CA PHE A 75 13.28 -7.00 -10.52
C PHE A 75 14.10 -5.95 -11.28
N SER A 76 13.55 -5.50 -12.41
CA SER A 76 14.12 -4.42 -13.23
C SER A 76 13.06 -3.39 -13.57
N TRP A 77 13.47 -2.12 -13.70
CA TRP A 77 12.61 -1.04 -14.17
C TRP A 77 13.22 -0.38 -15.41
N HIS A 78 12.38 0.27 -16.21
CA HIS A 78 12.78 1.11 -17.33
C HIS A 78 11.76 2.24 -17.52
N VAL A 79 12.19 3.35 -18.10
CA VAL A 79 11.32 4.48 -18.42
C VAL A 79 10.59 4.19 -19.71
N VAL A 80 9.25 4.26 -19.68
CA VAL A 80 8.41 4.04 -20.88
C VAL A 80 8.18 5.33 -21.65
N ILE A 81 7.92 6.43 -20.93
CA ILE A 81 7.76 7.77 -21.48
C ILE A 81 8.17 8.79 -20.42
N ARG A 82 8.83 9.85 -20.84
CA ARG A 82 9.21 10.98 -19.98
C ARG A 82 8.26 12.14 -20.18
N TRP A 83 8.22 13.02 -19.20
CA TRP A 83 7.54 14.28 -19.38
C TRP A 83 8.16 15.06 -20.55
N GLY A 84 7.32 15.47 -21.50
CA GLY A 84 7.72 16.23 -22.68
C GLY A 84 8.20 15.40 -23.87
N ASP A 85 8.23 14.06 -23.78
CA ASP A 85 8.54 13.23 -24.95
C ASP A 85 7.47 13.42 -26.06
N PRO A 86 7.88 13.64 -27.32
CA PRO A 86 6.93 13.82 -28.42
C PRO A 86 6.20 12.52 -28.74
N LEU A 87 4.86 12.59 -28.84
CA LEU A 87 4.01 11.42 -29.15
C LEU A 87 3.92 11.11 -30.65
N TRP A 88 4.32 12.05 -31.51
CA TRP A 88 4.24 11.94 -32.97
C TRP A 88 5.57 12.35 -33.60
N SER A 89 5.81 11.89 -34.83
CA SER A 89 7.04 12.18 -35.58
C SER A 89 7.25 13.67 -35.87
N SER A 90 6.18 14.48 -35.86
CA SER A 90 6.23 15.93 -36.01
C SER A 90 6.22 16.69 -34.67
N GLY A 91 6.30 15.99 -33.53
CA GLY A 91 6.29 16.61 -32.21
C GLY A 91 7.60 17.32 -31.91
N THR A 92 7.52 18.41 -31.14
CA THR A 92 8.70 19.14 -30.65
C THR A 92 9.30 18.40 -29.45
N GLU A 93 10.62 18.32 -29.39
CA GLU A 93 11.33 17.81 -28.21
C GLU A 93 11.18 18.76 -27.03
N PHE A 94 11.21 18.20 -25.83
CA PHE A 94 11.18 18.97 -24.59
C PHE A 94 12.48 19.77 -24.40
N ASP A 95 12.35 21.07 -24.18
CA ASP A 95 13.45 21.96 -23.77
C ASP A 95 13.23 22.43 -22.32
N PRO A 96 14.13 22.12 -21.38
CA PRO A 96 14.00 22.54 -19.98
C PRO A 96 14.21 24.05 -19.75
N ASN A 97 14.65 24.83 -20.75
CA ASN A 97 15.00 26.24 -20.59
C ASN A 97 14.02 27.22 -21.25
N THR A 98 12.99 26.72 -21.94
CA THR A 98 11.92 27.54 -22.56
C THR A 98 10.56 27.20 -21.98
#